data_AF-A0A5N7WMW2-F1
#
_entry.id   AF-A0A5N7WMW2-F1
#
_cell.length_a   1.000
_cell.length_b   1.000
_cell.length_c   1.000
_cell.angle_alpha   90.00
_cell.angle_beta   90.00
_cell.angle_gamma   90.00
#
_symmetry.space_group_name_H-M   'P 1'
#
loop_
_entity.id
_entity.type
_entity.pdbx_description
1 polymer ?
#
loop_
_entity_poly.entity_id
_entity_poly.type
_entity_poly.pdbx_seq_one_letter_code
_entity_poly.pdbx_strand_id
1 'polypeptide(L)'
;LGCLGNLETGEAGEEDGIGAEGKLDHSQMLTDPEEAAVFVKATQLDALAIAIGTSHGAYKFSRKPTGDILAISRVKEIHARIPNTHLVMHGSSSVPQELLAIINQYGGKMKETYGVPVEEIQEAIKYGVRKINIDTDIRLAMTGAVRKFLAENPDKFDAREWLKPAREAAKQVCKARYIEFGCEGQGAKIKGYSLEQMARKYAAGDLAQLVK
;
A
#
# COMPACT_ATOMS: atom_id res chain seq x y z
N LEU A 1 -16.89 5.54 7.86
CA LEU A 1 -15.60 5.49 7.16
C LEU A 1 -15.65 4.33 6.19
N GLY A 2 -15.33 4.54 4.90
CA GLY A 2 -15.33 3.48 3.89
C GLY A 2 -14.43 2.29 4.24
N CYS A 3 -14.76 1.11 3.73
CA CYS A 3 -14.06 -0.14 3.95
C CYS A 3 -13.18 -0.51 2.76
N LEU A 4 -12.10 -1.27 3.01
CA LEU A 4 -11.34 -1.90 1.95
C LEU A 4 -12.26 -2.79 1.11
N GLY A 5 -12.07 -2.78 -0.20
CA GLY A 5 -12.90 -3.55 -1.11
C GLY A 5 -12.47 -3.38 -2.57
N ASN A 6 -12.84 -4.35 -3.38
CA ASN A 6 -12.59 -4.34 -4.82
C ASN A 6 -13.77 -3.66 -5.54
N LEU A 7 -13.54 -2.49 -6.16
CA LEU A 7 -14.61 -1.78 -6.87
C LEU A 7 -15.16 -2.52 -8.09
N GLU A 8 -14.39 -3.42 -8.71
CA GLU A 8 -14.84 -4.21 -9.86
C GLU A 8 -15.82 -5.31 -9.43
N THR A 9 -15.56 -5.96 -8.29
CA THR A 9 -16.38 -7.10 -7.83
C THR A 9 -17.39 -6.72 -6.75
N GLY A 10 -17.22 -5.57 -6.09
CA GLY A 10 -17.97 -5.20 -4.89
C GLY A 10 -17.60 -6.01 -3.65
N GLU A 11 -16.54 -6.82 -3.70
CA GLU A 11 -16.16 -7.67 -2.58
C GLU A 11 -15.41 -6.87 -1.52
N ALA A 12 -15.87 -6.99 -0.27
CA ALA A 12 -15.19 -6.43 0.88
C ALA A 12 -13.80 -7.05 1.07
N GLY A 13 -12.89 -6.27 1.63
CA GLY A 13 -11.57 -6.69 2.05
C GLY A 13 -11.38 -6.59 3.56
N GLU A 14 -10.35 -7.27 4.04
CA GLU A 14 -9.94 -7.31 5.44
C GLU A 14 -8.44 -7.02 5.56
N GLU A 15 -8.07 -6.38 6.65
CA GLU A 15 -6.70 -6.20 7.10
C GLU A 15 -6.56 -6.60 8.57
N ASP A 16 -5.61 -7.50 8.85
CA ASP A 16 -5.26 -7.90 10.22
C ASP A 16 -6.45 -8.34 11.09
N GLY A 17 -7.45 -9.03 10.53
CA GLY A 17 -8.66 -9.44 11.27
C GLY A 17 -9.79 -8.40 11.24
N ILE A 18 -9.58 -7.23 10.61
CA ILE A 18 -10.49 -6.10 10.66
C ILE A 18 -10.91 -5.73 9.23
N GLY A 19 -12.20 -5.80 8.95
CA GLY A 19 -12.76 -5.52 7.63
C GLY A 19 -14.27 -5.65 7.63
N ALA A 20 -14.83 -5.62 6.41
CA ALA A 20 -16.22 -6.01 6.19
C ALA A 20 -16.26 -7.38 5.48
N GLU A 21 -17.39 -8.06 5.59
CA GLU A 21 -17.65 -9.31 4.87
C GLU A 21 -18.78 -9.13 3.86
N GLY A 22 -18.70 -9.84 2.74
CA GLY A 22 -19.76 -9.86 1.72
C GLY A 22 -19.59 -8.82 0.61
N LYS A 23 -20.71 -8.47 -0.03
CA LYS A 23 -20.77 -7.45 -1.09
C LYS A 23 -21.06 -6.09 -0.46
N LEU A 24 -20.24 -5.10 -0.78
CA LEU A 24 -20.41 -3.72 -0.36
C LEU A 24 -20.96 -2.89 -1.50
N ASP A 25 -21.81 -1.91 -1.15
CA ASP A 25 -22.17 -0.87 -2.09
C ASP A 25 -20.96 0.00 -2.43
N HIS A 26 -20.95 0.59 -3.62
CA HIS A 26 -19.84 1.43 -4.09
C HIS A 26 -19.55 2.61 -3.15
N SER A 27 -20.58 3.17 -2.51
CA SER A 27 -20.43 4.23 -1.50
C SER A 27 -19.76 3.76 -0.21
N GLN A 28 -19.84 2.47 0.13
CA GLN A 28 -19.21 1.89 1.31
C GLN A 28 -17.74 1.53 1.06
N MET A 29 -17.31 1.37 -0.19
CA MET A 29 -15.93 1.04 -0.57
C MET A 29 -15.03 2.26 -0.77
N LEU A 30 -15.59 3.47 -0.66
CA LEU A 30 -14.84 4.71 -0.76
C LEU A 30 -15.04 5.52 0.51
N THR A 31 -13.94 5.96 1.13
CA THR A 31 -14.03 6.84 2.30
C THR A 31 -14.68 8.16 1.91
N ASP A 32 -15.74 8.55 2.60
CA ASP A 32 -16.37 9.86 2.43
C ASP A 32 -15.50 10.97 3.08
N PRO A 33 -15.26 12.11 2.39
CA PRO A 33 -14.44 13.19 2.94
C PRO A 33 -14.98 13.83 4.23
N GLU A 34 -16.30 13.97 4.38
CA GLU A 34 -16.90 14.53 5.60
C GLU A 34 -16.84 13.52 6.75
N GLU A 35 -17.05 12.24 6.49
CA GLU A 35 -16.86 11.21 7.51
C GLU A 35 -15.41 11.16 7.99
N ALA A 36 -14.44 11.29 7.07
CA ALA A 36 -13.01 11.40 7.41
C ALA A 36 -12.74 12.62 8.30
N ALA A 37 -13.31 13.78 7.94
CA ALA A 37 -13.19 15.01 8.71
C ALA A 37 -13.75 14.85 10.14
N VAL A 38 -14.96 14.30 10.27
CA VAL A 38 -15.59 14.03 11.57
C VAL A 38 -14.75 13.07 12.40
N PHE A 39 -14.25 11.99 11.80
CA PHE A 39 -13.45 10.99 12.50
C PHE A 39 -12.11 11.53 12.98
N VAL A 40 -11.39 12.28 12.13
CA VAL A 40 -10.12 12.92 12.51
C VAL A 40 -10.36 13.95 13.61
N LYS A 41 -11.43 14.75 13.52
CA LYS A 41 -11.79 15.72 14.57
C LYS A 41 -11.99 15.04 15.92
N ALA A 42 -12.72 13.92 15.93
CA ALA A 42 -13.05 13.19 17.15
C ALA A 42 -11.87 12.43 17.76
N THR A 43 -10.96 11.90 16.93
CA THR A 43 -9.90 10.99 17.38
C THR A 43 -8.53 11.64 17.49
N GLN A 44 -8.27 12.72 16.77
CA GLN A 44 -6.97 13.40 16.68
C GLN A 44 -5.81 12.46 16.28
N LEU A 45 -6.11 11.39 15.54
CA LEU A 45 -5.10 10.45 15.04
C LEU A 45 -4.06 11.14 14.14
N ASP A 46 -2.84 10.60 14.10
CA ASP A 46 -1.75 11.16 13.28
C ASP A 46 -1.84 10.74 11.81
N ALA A 47 -2.35 9.53 11.54
CA ALA A 47 -2.46 8.97 10.21
C ALA A 47 -3.79 8.24 9.98
N LEU A 48 -4.44 8.50 8.84
CA LEU A 48 -5.72 7.94 8.44
C LEU A 48 -5.56 6.98 7.26
N ALA A 49 -5.92 5.72 7.45
CA ALA A 49 -6.14 4.78 6.36
C ALA A 49 -7.44 5.12 5.62
N ILE A 50 -7.37 5.20 4.28
CA ILE A 50 -8.53 5.54 3.45
C ILE A 50 -8.79 4.44 2.41
N ALA A 51 -10.07 4.20 2.14
CA ALA A 51 -10.53 3.34 1.07
C ALA A 51 -10.75 4.18 -0.20
N ILE A 52 -10.02 3.83 -1.26
CA ILE A 52 -10.06 4.52 -2.56
C ILE A 52 -10.20 3.53 -3.73
N GLY A 53 -10.72 2.33 -3.43
CA GLY A 53 -10.90 1.24 -4.39
C GLY A 53 -9.76 0.21 -4.46
N THR A 54 -8.88 0.20 -3.47
CA THR A 54 -7.81 -0.80 -3.33
C THR A 54 -8.25 -1.97 -2.48
N SER A 55 -7.74 -3.17 -2.79
CA SER A 55 -7.94 -4.41 -2.01
C SER A 55 -6.59 -5.10 -1.69
N HIS A 56 -6.60 -6.09 -0.81
CA HIS A 56 -5.42 -6.88 -0.44
C HIS A 56 -5.11 -8.03 -1.41
N GLY A 57 -3.87 -8.52 -1.39
CA GLY A 57 -3.41 -9.62 -2.25
C GLY A 57 -3.01 -9.21 -3.67
N ALA A 58 -2.72 -10.22 -4.51
CA ALA A 58 -2.28 -10.05 -5.90
C ALA A 58 -3.42 -9.76 -6.87
N TYR A 59 -4.62 -10.27 -6.59
CA TYR A 59 -5.78 -10.16 -7.46
C TYR A 59 -6.57 -8.87 -7.21
N LYS A 60 -5.91 -7.73 -7.40
CA LYS A 60 -6.52 -6.42 -7.11
C LYS A 60 -7.44 -5.99 -8.24
N PHE A 61 -6.97 -6.10 -9.48
CA PHE A 61 -7.72 -5.73 -10.67
C PHE A 61 -7.62 -6.83 -11.72
N SER A 62 -8.73 -7.05 -12.43
CA SER A 62 -8.83 -7.97 -13.57
C SER A 62 -8.26 -7.40 -14.87
N ARG A 63 -8.11 -6.07 -14.93
CA ARG A 63 -7.50 -5.31 -16.02
C ARG A 63 -6.56 -4.23 -15.47
N LYS A 64 -5.73 -3.63 -16.33
CA LYS A 64 -4.89 -2.49 -15.92
C LYS A 64 -5.78 -1.37 -15.36
N PRO A 65 -5.55 -0.89 -14.13
CA PRO A 65 -6.38 0.15 -13.54
C PRO A 65 -6.34 1.45 -14.30
N THR A 66 -7.53 2.04 -14.42
CA THR A 66 -7.80 3.40 -14.90
C THR A 66 -8.51 4.18 -13.76
N GLY A 67 -8.69 5.49 -13.92
CA GLY A 67 -9.25 6.36 -12.87
C GLY A 67 -10.69 6.06 -12.44
N ASP A 68 -11.37 5.12 -13.10
CA ASP A 68 -12.69 4.59 -12.74
C ASP A 68 -12.63 3.49 -11.67
N ILE A 69 -11.49 2.83 -11.47
CA ILE A 69 -11.31 1.77 -10.47
C ILE A 69 -10.31 2.11 -9.36
N LEU A 70 -9.65 3.26 -9.46
CA LEU A 70 -8.80 3.83 -8.41
C LEU A 70 -9.10 5.33 -8.27
N ALA A 71 -9.77 5.70 -7.17
CA ALA A 71 -10.33 7.03 -6.99
C ALA A 71 -9.29 8.02 -6.42
N ILE A 72 -8.25 8.38 -7.19
CA ILE A 72 -7.26 9.37 -6.74
C ILE A 72 -7.88 10.74 -6.48
N SER A 73 -8.95 11.12 -7.19
CA SER A 73 -9.73 12.32 -6.89
C SER A 73 -10.21 12.34 -5.43
N ARG A 74 -10.61 11.19 -4.89
CA ARG A 74 -11.06 11.06 -3.50
C ARG A 74 -9.95 11.38 -2.50
N VAL A 75 -8.70 11.02 -2.80
CA VAL A 75 -7.54 11.40 -1.98
C VAL A 75 -7.43 12.93 -1.88
N LYS A 76 -7.61 13.63 -3.01
CA LYS A 76 -7.56 15.11 -3.07
C LYS A 76 -8.69 15.74 -2.26
N GLU A 77 -9.90 15.20 -2.37
CA GLU A 77 -11.08 15.65 -1.63
C GLU A 77 -10.88 15.49 -0.11
N ILE A 78 -10.43 14.30 0.33
CA ILE A 78 -10.14 14.03 1.75
C ILE A 78 -9.05 14.98 2.24
N HIS A 79 -7.93 15.10 1.52
CA HIS A 79 -6.84 15.99 1.91
C HIS A 79 -7.27 17.47 2.01
N ALA A 80 -8.21 17.92 1.18
CA ALA A 80 -8.75 19.27 1.28
C ALA A 80 -9.51 19.50 2.59
N ARG A 81 -10.18 18.46 3.14
CA ARG A 81 -10.88 18.52 4.43
C ARG A 81 -9.94 18.38 5.63
N ILE A 82 -8.90 17.55 5.52
CA ILE A 82 -7.94 17.24 6.60
C ILE A 82 -6.47 17.47 6.16
N PRO A 83 -6.07 18.73 5.90
CA PRO A 83 -4.83 19.04 5.18
C PRO A 83 -3.52 18.72 5.93
N ASN A 84 -3.54 18.53 7.25
CA ASN A 84 -2.33 18.15 8.00
C ASN A 84 -2.33 16.69 8.46
N THR A 85 -3.40 15.92 8.21
CA THR A 85 -3.44 14.49 8.53
C THR A 85 -2.65 13.69 7.50
N HIS A 86 -1.84 12.73 7.95
CA HIS A 86 -1.11 11.85 7.06
C HIS A 86 -2.03 10.76 6.51
N LEU A 87 -2.20 10.69 5.18
CA LEU A 87 -3.03 9.65 4.58
C LEU A 87 -2.21 8.37 4.36
N VAL A 88 -2.85 7.22 4.57
CA VAL A 88 -2.27 5.90 4.40
C VAL A 88 -3.00 5.17 3.29
N MET A 89 -2.24 4.67 2.31
CA MET A 89 -2.76 3.79 1.26
C MET A 89 -2.47 2.33 1.59
N HIS A 90 -3.53 1.57 1.71
CA HIS A 90 -3.51 0.13 1.97
C HIS A 90 -3.59 -0.64 0.66
N GLY A 91 -3.27 -1.94 0.68
CA GLY A 91 -3.34 -2.78 -0.51
C GLY A 91 -2.63 -2.22 -1.75
N SER A 92 -1.52 -1.48 -1.60
CA SER A 92 -0.94 -0.66 -2.66
C SER A 92 0.23 -1.30 -3.40
N SER A 93 0.30 -2.63 -3.38
CA SER A 93 1.27 -3.38 -4.20
C SER A 93 0.94 -3.22 -5.69
N SER A 94 1.95 -3.04 -6.54
CA SER A 94 1.80 -2.74 -7.96
C SER A 94 1.68 -3.97 -8.85
N VAL A 95 2.05 -5.14 -8.32
CA VAL A 95 2.02 -6.44 -9.01
C VAL A 95 2.76 -6.37 -10.36
N PRO A 96 4.09 -6.21 -10.35
CA PRO A 96 4.88 -6.10 -11.57
C PRO A 96 4.78 -7.37 -12.43
N GLN A 97 4.50 -7.19 -13.72
CA GLN A 97 4.18 -8.29 -14.64
C GLN A 97 5.39 -9.21 -14.89
N GLU A 98 6.60 -8.67 -14.83
CA GLU A 98 7.84 -9.42 -14.92
C GLU A 98 7.98 -10.44 -13.78
N LEU A 99 7.49 -10.13 -12.58
CA LEU A 99 7.54 -11.06 -11.45
C LEU A 99 6.53 -12.21 -11.63
N LEU A 100 5.35 -11.92 -12.19
CA LEU A 100 4.37 -12.95 -12.57
C LEU A 100 4.93 -13.87 -13.65
N ALA A 101 5.58 -13.29 -14.66
CA ALA A 101 6.20 -14.03 -15.75
C ALA A 101 7.29 -14.98 -15.23
N ILE A 102 8.17 -14.52 -14.34
CA ILE A 102 9.19 -15.36 -13.71
C ILE A 102 8.53 -16.52 -12.94
N ILE A 103 7.52 -16.23 -12.11
CA ILE A 103 6.84 -17.29 -11.35
C ILE A 103 6.26 -18.35 -12.31
N ASN A 104 5.56 -17.93 -13.36
CA ASN A 104 4.92 -18.83 -14.32
C ASN A 104 5.93 -19.61 -15.16
N GLN A 105 7.05 -18.99 -15.56
CA GLN A 105 8.14 -19.65 -16.27
C GLN A 105 8.72 -20.82 -15.46
N TYR A 106 8.83 -20.67 -14.14
CA TYR A 106 9.39 -21.69 -13.24
C TYR A 106 8.30 -22.43 -12.44
N GLY A 107 7.30 -22.92 -13.16
CA GLY A 107 6.30 -23.87 -12.65
C GLY A 107 5.18 -23.27 -11.80
N GLY A 108 5.04 -21.95 -11.76
CA GLY A 108 3.89 -21.26 -11.19
C GLY A 108 2.67 -21.25 -12.12
N LYS A 109 1.50 -20.91 -11.58
CA LYS A 109 0.23 -20.80 -12.31
C LYS A 109 -0.54 -19.55 -11.85
N MET A 110 0.16 -18.43 -11.73
CA MET A 110 -0.42 -17.13 -11.42
C MET A 110 -1.29 -16.69 -12.60
N LYS A 111 -2.56 -16.35 -12.33
CA LYS A 111 -3.41 -15.72 -13.32
C LYS A 111 -2.89 -14.30 -13.60
N GLU A 112 -3.16 -13.80 -14.80
CA GLU A 112 -2.95 -12.40 -15.11
C GLU A 112 -3.75 -11.53 -14.15
N THR A 113 -3.09 -10.54 -13.56
CA THR A 113 -3.70 -9.59 -12.64
C THR A 113 -2.81 -8.36 -12.49
N TYR A 114 -3.42 -7.26 -12.06
CA TYR A 114 -2.81 -5.96 -12.01
C TYR A 114 -2.92 -5.40 -10.60
N GLY A 115 -1.90 -4.64 -10.19
CA GLY A 115 -1.90 -3.89 -8.94
C GLY A 115 -2.02 -2.40 -9.16
N VAL A 116 -1.76 -1.62 -8.10
CA VAL A 116 -1.86 -0.16 -8.14
C VAL A 116 -0.68 0.43 -8.92
N PRO A 117 -0.89 1.23 -9.99
CA PRO A 117 0.21 1.81 -10.77
C PRO A 117 1.05 2.75 -9.92
N VAL A 118 2.37 2.74 -10.13
CA VAL A 118 3.30 3.58 -9.35
C VAL A 118 3.01 5.06 -9.58
N GLU A 119 2.66 5.44 -10.80
CA GLU A 119 2.28 6.80 -11.18
C GLU A 119 1.07 7.34 -10.41
N GLU A 120 0.08 6.50 -10.10
CA GLU A 120 -1.09 6.87 -9.32
C GLU A 120 -0.73 7.02 -7.83
N ILE A 121 0.17 6.18 -7.31
CA ILE A 121 0.70 6.33 -5.95
C ILE A 121 1.49 7.65 -5.84
N GLN A 122 2.34 7.95 -6.83
CA GLN A 122 3.08 9.21 -6.90
C GLN A 122 2.14 10.43 -6.95
N GLU A 123 1.03 10.35 -7.68
CA GLU A 123 0.01 11.38 -7.68
C GLU A 123 -0.62 11.53 -6.29
N ALA A 124 -1.01 10.43 -5.64
CA ALA A 124 -1.59 10.45 -4.29
C ALA A 124 -0.63 11.05 -3.23
N ILE A 125 0.67 10.80 -3.34
CA ILE A 125 1.70 11.39 -2.47
C ILE A 125 1.67 12.93 -2.53
N LYS A 126 1.34 13.53 -3.67
CA LYS A 126 1.21 15.00 -3.77
C LYS A 126 0.05 15.55 -2.93
N TYR A 127 -0.93 14.71 -2.60
CA TYR A 127 -2.14 15.08 -1.85
C TYR A 127 -2.21 14.42 -0.47
N GLY A 128 -1.08 14.31 0.22
CA GLY A 128 -1.08 13.96 1.64
C GLY A 128 -0.90 12.48 1.96
N VAL A 129 -0.74 11.59 0.97
CA VAL A 129 -0.31 10.21 1.26
C VAL A 129 1.14 10.19 1.71
N ARG A 130 1.38 9.55 2.87
CA ARG A 130 2.71 9.47 3.53
C ARG A 130 3.13 8.05 3.91
N LYS A 131 2.20 7.09 3.93
CA LYS A 131 2.47 5.67 4.19
C LYS A 131 1.78 4.82 3.12
N ILE A 132 2.55 3.93 2.50
CA ILE A 132 2.10 3.07 1.41
C ILE A 132 2.41 1.62 1.81
N ASN A 133 1.38 0.79 1.95
CA ASN A 133 1.55 -0.61 2.34
C ASN A 133 1.83 -1.48 1.11
N ILE A 134 3.00 -2.11 1.09
CA ILE A 134 3.46 -3.00 0.01
C ILE A 134 3.92 -4.31 0.63
N ASP A 135 3.36 -5.42 0.15
CA ASP A 135 3.67 -6.75 0.63
C ASP A 135 3.67 -7.74 -0.53
N THR A 136 2.60 -7.75 -1.33
CA THR A 136 2.47 -8.66 -2.46
C THR A 136 3.65 -8.60 -3.43
N ASP A 137 4.17 -7.41 -3.74
CA ASP A 137 5.34 -7.27 -4.63
C ASP A 137 6.58 -7.99 -4.07
N ILE A 138 6.79 -7.91 -2.74
CA ILE A 138 7.89 -8.59 -2.05
C ILE A 138 7.69 -10.10 -2.10
N ARG A 139 6.47 -10.59 -1.81
CA ARG A 139 6.13 -12.02 -1.88
C ARG A 139 6.35 -12.58 -3.28
N LEU A 140 5.94 -11.84 -4.32
CA LEU A 140 6.13 -12.23 -5.72
C LEU A 140 7.61 -12.29 -6.09
N ALA A 141 8.39 -11.26 -5.74
CA ALA A 141 9.82 -11.20 -6.03
C ALA A 141 10.59 -12.35 -5.37
N MET A 142 10.34 -12.59 -4.08
CA MET A 142 10.95 -13.71 -3.35
C MET A 142 10.54 -15.05 -3.95
N THR A 143 9.25 -15.26 -4.21
CA THR A 143 8.74 -16.52 -4.77
C THR A 143 9.32 -16.82 -6.15
N GLY A 144 9.36 -15.82 -7.03
CA GLY A 144 9.94 -15.97 -8.37
C GLY A 144 11.43 -16.32 -8.31
N ALA A 145 12.19 -15.64 -7.45
CA ALA A 145 13.61 -15.91 -7.26
C ALA A 145 13.89 -17.33 -6.71
N VAL A 146 13.11 -17.78 -5.72
CA VAL A 146 13.23 -19.15 -5.19
C VAL A 146 12.90 -20.19 -6.26
N ARG A 147 11.79 -20.02 -6.97
CA ARG A 147 11.38 -20.95 -8.04
C ARG A 147 12.43 -21.09 -9.13
N LYS A 148 12.94 -19.95 -9.60
CA LYS A 148 14.03 -19.91 -10.58
C LYS A 148 15.27 -20.66 -10.08
N PHE A 149 15.71 -20.35 -8.85
CA PHE A 149 16.91 -20.97 -8.29
C PHE A 149 16.78 -22.50 -8.21
N LEU A 150 15.68 -23.00 -7.65
CA LEU A 150 15.48 -24.45 -7.47
C LEU A 150 15.36 -25.20 -8.80
N ALA A 151 14.76 -24.58 -9.82
CA ALA A 151 14.66 -25.17 -11.16
C ALA A 151 16.02 -25.24 -11.87
N GLU A 152 16.87 -24.23 -11.69
CA GLU A 152 18.20 -24.15 -12.32
C GLU A 152 19.27 -24.94 -11.57
N ASN A 153 19.02 -25.30 -10.30
CA ASN A 153 20.00 -25.95 -9.42
C ASN A 153 19.38 -27.15 -8.67
N PRO A 154 18.98 -28.23 -9.38
CA PRO A 154 18.20 -29.33 -8.80
C PRO A 154 18.96 -30.19 -7.78
N ASP A 155 20.28 -30.09 -7.73
CA ASP A 155 21.16 -30.77 -6.77
C ASP A 155 21.30 -30.02 -5.43
N LYS A 156 20.83 -28.77 -5.37
CA LYS A 156 20.99 -27.91 -4.19
C LYS A 156 19.85 -28.11 -3.18
N PHE A 157 20.23 -28.26 -1.91
CA PHE A 157 19.30 -28.48 -0.79
C PHE A 157 19.50 -27.52 0.39
N ASP A 158 20.58 -26.72 0.40
CA ASP A 158 20.80 -25.74 1.46
C ASP A 158 19.91 -24.51 1.23
N ALA A 159 18.97 -24.30 2.16
CA ALA A 159 18.00 -23.22 2.06
C ALA A 159 18.61 -21.82 1.96
N ARG A 160 19.80 -21.63 2.50
CA ARG A 160 20.51 -20.35 2.43
C ARG A 160 20.87 -19.99 1.00
N GLU A 161 21.08 -20.98 0.13
CA GLU A 161 21.46 -20.77 -1.26
C GLU A 161 20.32 -20.14 -2.09
N TRP A 162 19.07 -20.60 -1.94
CA TRP A 162 17.92 -19.99 -2.63
C TRP A 162 17.31 -18.80 -1.88
N LEU A 163 17.43 -18.73 -0.55
CA LEU A 163 16.98 -17.57 0.21
C LEU A 163 17.85 -16.33 -0.03
N LYS A 164 19.12 -16.50 -0.41
CA LYS A 164 20.01 -15.39 -0.76
C LYS A 164 19.51 -14.58 -1.98
N PRO A 165 19.25 -15.16 -3.16
CA PRO A 165 18.66 -14.43 -4.29
C PRO A 165 17.23 -13.96 -4.00
N ALA A 166 16.45 -14.69 -3.19
CA ALA A 166 15.12 -14.23 -2.77
C ALA A 166 15.18 -12.91 -1.98
N ARG A 167 16.08 -12.83 -0.98
CA ARG A 167 16.30 -11.61 -0.21
C ARG A 167 16.81 -10.46 -1.07
N GLU A 168 17.68 -10.74 -2.04
CA GLU A 168 18.15 -9.71 -2.98
C GLU A 168 17.00 -9.20 -3.86
N ALA A 169 16.14 -10.08 -4.37
CA ALA A 169 14.96 -9.68 -5.15
C ALA A 169 14.00 -8.79 -4.33
N ALA A 170 13.72 -9.16 -3.07
CA ALA A 170 12.93 -8.32 -2.15
C ALA A 170 13.58 -6.94 -1.94
N LYS A 171 14.90 -6.89 -1.73
CA LYS A 171 15.64 -5.65 -1.55
C LYS A 171 15.54 -4.74 -2.78
N GLN A 172 15.60 -5.30 -4.00
CA GLN A 172 15.47 -4.50 -5.22
C GLN A 172 14.07 -3.89 -5.34
N VAL A 173 13.00 -4.62 -4.98
CA VAL A 173 11.63 -4.08 -4.90
C VAL A 173 11.57 -2.91 -3.91
N CYS A 174 12.06 -3.09 -2.69
CA CYS A 174 12.06 -2.02 -1.68
C CYS A 174 12.87 -0.80 -2.14
N LYS A 175 14.04 -1.01 -2.74
CA LYS A 175 14.89 0.07 -3.26
C LYS A 175 14.17 0.87 -4.35
N ALA A 176 13.56 0.18 -5.32
CA ALA A 176 12.80 0.83 -6.39
C ALA A 176 11.70 1.71 -5.81
N ARG A 177 10.89 1.18 -4.87
CA ARG A 177 9.81 1.94 -4.21
C ARG A 177 10.32 3.16 -3.45
N TYR A 178 11.44 3.05 -2.72
CA TYR A 178 12.02 4.21 -2.04
C TYR A 178 12.44 5.33 -3.02
N ILE A 179 12.99 4.97 -4.18
CA ILE A 179 13.38 5.95 -5.20
C ILE A 179 12.13 6.56 -5.85
N GLU A 180 11.19 5.71 -6.29
CA GLU A 180 9.94 6.11 -6.93
C GLU A 180 9.08 7.02 -6.05
N PHE A 181 9.12 6.83 -4.72
CA PHE A 181 8.36 7.63 -3.75
C PHE A 181 9.16 8.81 -3.17
N GLY A 182 10.35 9.12 -3.72
CA GLY A 182 11.14 10.30 -3.35
C GLY A 182 11.81 10.23 -1.98
N CYS A 183 12.03 9.04 -1.44
CA CYS A 183 12.64 8.82 -0.13
C CYS A 183 14.18 8.84 -0.16
N GLU A 184 14.82 8.82 -1.33
CA GLU A 184 16.28 8.84 -1.45
C GLU A 184 16.88 10.07 -0.77
N GLY A 185 17.90 9.85 0.06
CA GLY A 185 18.60 10.91 0.80
C GLY A 185 17.81 11.55 1.95
N GLN A 186 16.57 11.16 2.22
CA GLN A 186 15.78 11.76 3.30
C GLN A 186 16.18 11.26 4.69
N GLY A 187 16.60 10.00 4.82
CA GLY A 187 16.92 9.39 6.12
C GLY A 187 17.95 10.18 6.94
N ALA A 188 19.02 10.66 6.31
CA ALA A 188 20.07 11.45 6.98
C ALA A 188 19.61 12.86 7.40
N LYS A 189 18.48 13.36 6.89
CA LYS A 189 17.94 14.68 7.22
C LYS A 189 17.02 14.66 8.44
N ILE A 190 16.55 13.49 8.85
CA ILE A 190 15.58 13.35 9.94
C ILE A 190 16.29 13.47 11.29
N LYS A 191 15.88 14.47 12.08
CA LYS A 191 16.22 14.58 13.50
C LYS A 191 14.99 14.16 14.30
N GLY A 192 15.03 12.94 14.84
CA GLY A 192 13.92 12.39 15.62
C GLY A 192 13.76 13.10 16.96
N TYR A 193 12.52 13.10 17.47
CA TYR A 193 12.21 13.44 18.86
C TYR A 193 12.17 12.16 19.69
N SER A 194 12.54 12.25 20.97
CA SER A 194 12.25 11.17 21.93
C SER A 194 10.73 11.07 22.16
N LEU A 195 10.26 9.94 22.70
CA LEU A 195 8.85 9.75 23.00
C LEU A 195 8.35 10.74 24.08
N GLU A 196 9.20 11.11 25.05
CA GLU A 196 8.86 12.13 26.06
C GLU A 196 8.72 13.52 25.43
N GLN A 197 9.57 13.85 24.46
CA GLN A 197 9.46 15.09 23.70
C GLN A 197 8.16 15.10 22.89
N MET A 198 7.81 13.99 22.23
CA MET A 198 6.55 13.85 21.50
C MET A 198 5.34 13.98 22.43
N ALA A 199 5.35 13.32 23.60
CA ALA A 199 4.27 13.41 24.58
C ALA A 199 4.02 14.86 25.04
N ARG A 200 5.09 15.63 25.28
CA ARG A 200 4.97 17.07 25.61
C ARG A 200 4.34 17.87 24.47
N LYS A 201 4.69 17.54 23.22
CA LYS A 201 4.10 18.19 22.04
C LYS A 201 2.61 17.89 21.89
N TYR A 202 2.18 16.64 22.11
CA TYR A 202 0.76 16.30 22.16
C TYR A 202 0.04 17.07 23.28
N ALA A 203 0.60 17.08 24.50
CA ALA A 203 0.01 17.78 25.64
C ALA A 203 -0.11 19.29 25.43
N ALA A 204 0.83 19.90 24.69
CA ALA A 204 0.80 21.32 24.33
C ALA A 204 -0.16 21.65 23.18
N GLY A 205 -0.69 20.64 22.48
CA GLY A 205 -1.53 20.82 21.29
C GLY A 205 -0.76 21.17 20.01
N ASP A 206 0.58 21.10 20.01
CA ASP A 206 1.44 21.39 18.85
C ASP A 206 1.13 20.52 17.63
N LEU A 207 0.55 19.34 17.86
CA LEU A 207 0.29 18.31 16.86
C LEU A 207 -1.21 18.11 16.58
N ALA A 208 -2.06 19.06 16.99
CA ALA A 208 -3.50 18.96 16.79
C ALA A 208 -3.87 18.89 15.29
N GLN A 209 -4.85 18.05 14.97
CA GLN A 209 -5.33 17.87 13.60
C GLN A 209 -6.18 19.08 13.18
N LEU A 210 -5.94 19.58 11.97
CA LEU A 210 -6.69 20.65 11.34
C LEU A 210 -7.79 20.02 10.49
N VAL A 211 -9.03 20.31 10.86
CA VAL A 211 -10.20 19.87 10.12
C VAL A 211 -10.91 21.13 9.63
N LYS A 212 -11.06 21.24 8.31
CA LYS A 212 -11.77 22.36 7.68
C LYS A 212 -13.26 22.09 7.65
#